data_AF-A0AA36DSN2-F1
#
_entry.id   AF-A0AA36DSN2-F1
#
_cell.length_a   1.000
_cell.length_b   1.000
_cell.length_c   1.000
_cell.angle_alpha   90.00
_cell.angle_beta   90.00
_cell.angle_gamma   90.00
#
_symmetry.space_group_name_H-M   'P 1'
#
loop_
_entity.id
_entity.type
_entity.pdbx_description
1 polymer ?
#
loop_
_entity_poly.entity_id
_entity_poly.type
_entity_poly.pdbx_seq_one_letter_code
_entity_poly.pdbx_strand_id
1 'polypeptide(L)'
;MAEGQLVVVTLHANKYDKAEEVVFREYGLMKRLLGEASSGGVCDVSGLGGVRNGQEALEDIYYAIYRDGTLRAWNAELDLTVDYGDTYLKSFFVKAYLIDSQAVIVVAISTSRNTQFHFVSDKHRKLTHMFSIVARNDETLLDFGLTHRNLAARSLWVLWNSMSTANEYILKHVDVDISPQHVGTWRKVRPYAVRSAVSPRR
;
A
#
# COMPACT_ATOMS: atom_id res chain seq x y z
N MET A 1 -14.02 16.48 11.28
CA MET A 1 -12.54 16.56 11.40
C MET A 1 -12.04 17.47 10.30
N ALA A 2 -10.95 18.21 10.51
CA ALA A 2 -10.30 18.92 9.41
C ALA A 2 -9.66 17.91 8.45
N GLU A 3 -9.51 18.28 7.18
CA GLU A 3 -8.92 17.42 6.15
C GLU A 3 -7.48 17.03 6.55
N GLY A 4 -7.18 15.72 6.57
CA GLY A 4 -5.85 15.19 6.87
C GLY A 4 -5.53 14.84 8.33
N GLN A 5 -6.48 14.92 9.27
CA GLN A 5 -6.27 14.47 10.65
C GLN A 5 -6.43 12.94 10.80
N LEU A 6 -5.53 12.30 11.57
CA LEU A 6 -5.62 10.88 11.96
C LEU A 6 -6.05 10.76 13.43
N VAL A 7 -6.87 9.75 13.72
CA VAL A 7 -7.34 9.43 15.08
C VAL A 7 -7.04 7.97 15.37
N VAL A 8 -6.55 7.68 16.58
CA VAL A 8 -6.42 6.30 17.08
C VAL A 8 -7.54 6.07 18.06
N VAL A 9 -8.28 4.96 17.88
CA VAL A 9 -9.33 4.53 18.79
C VAL A 9 -8.87 3.26 19.48
N THR A 10 -8.77 3.30 20.81
CA THR A 10 -8.45 2.13 21.62
C THR A 10 -9.74 1.48 22.10
N LEU A 11 -9.94 0.20 21.77
CA LEU A 11 -11.08 -0.57 22.22
C LEU A 11 -10.63 -1.53 23.33
N HIS A 12 -11.23 -1.41 24.51
CA HIS A 12 -10.97 -2.30 25.64
C HIS A 12 -11.96 -3.47 25.62
N ALA A 13 -11.46 -4.70 25.78
CA ALA A 13 -12.26 -5.93 25.68
C ALA A 13 -13.20 -6.20 26.89
N ASN A 14 -13.27 -5.31 27.88
CA ASN A 14 -14.09 -5.51 29.08
C ASN A 14 -15.45 -4.78 28.97
N LYS A 15 -16.49 -5.43 29.53
CA LYS A 15 -17.95 -5.15 29.50
C LYS A 15 -18.45 -3.73 29.86
N TYR A 16 -17.59 -2.73 29.97
CA TYR A 16 -17.95 -1.33 30.13
C TYR A 16 -17.48 -0.56 28.90
N ASP A 17 -18.18 -0.76 27.79
CA ASP A 17 -17.95 -0.15 26.48
C ASP A 17 -17.92 1.38 26.55
N LYS A 18 -16.75 1.93 26.84
CA LYS A 18 -16.40 3.31 26.49
C LYS A 18 -15.28 3.21 25.47
N ALA A 19 -15.61 3.42 24.19
CA ALA A 19 -14.61 3.77 23.22
C ALA A 19 -13.99 5.10 23.66
N GLU A 20 -12.73 5.08 24.08
CA GLU A 20 -11.99 6.31 24.33
C GLU A 20 -11.46 6.80 22.98
N GLU A 21 -12.17 7.78 22.43
CA GLU A 21 -11.67 8.53 21.29
C GLU A 21 -10.55 9.43 21.78
N VAL A 22 -9.31 9.00 21.57
CA VAL A 22 -8.14 9.85 21.78
C VAL A 22 -7.94 10.66 20.51
N VAL A 23 -8.63 11.79 20.43
CA VAL A 23 -8.29 12.84 19.46
C VAL A 23 -6.97 13.43 19.93
N PHE A 24 -5.87 13.02 19.31
CA PHE A 24 -4.54 13.58 19.60
C PHE A 24 -4.50 15.04 19.19
N ARG A 25 -4.91 15.96 20.07
CA ARG A 25 -5.00 17.38 19.69
C ARG A 25 -3.67 18.12 19.72
N GLU A 26 -2.65 17.66 20.45
CA GLU A 26 -1.35 18.35 20.42
C GLU A 26 -0.21 17.53 21.06
N TYR A 27 1.02 17.96 20.73
CA TYR A 27 2.35 17.54 21.20
C TYR A 27 3.09 16.46 20.38
N GLY A 28 3.74 16.91 19.29
CA GLY A 28 4.93 16.29 18.68
C GLY A 28 4.68 15.12 17.73
N LEU A 29 3.91 14.11 18.16
CA LEU A 29 3.63 12.88 17.42
C LEU A 29 2.89 13.15 16.10
N MET A 30 1.92 14.06 16.13
CA MET A 30 1.08 14.37 14.97
C MET A 30 1.68 15.46 14.06
N LYS A 31 2.55 16.34 14.56
CA LYS A 31 3.26 17.35 13.74
C LYS A 31 4.26 16.72 12.76
N ARG A 32 4.75 15.49 13.05
CA ARG A 32 5.67 14.73 12.19
C ARG A 32 4.98 13.97 11.08
N LEU A 33 3.83 13.35 11.37
CA LEU A 33 2.99 12.74 10.34
C LEU A 33 2.24 13.82 9.54
N LEU A 34 1.73 14.87 10.19
CA LEU A 34 0.96 15.95 9.57
C LEU A 34 1.78 17.24 9.39
N GLY A 35 3.10 17.15 9.14
CA GLY A 35 3.97 18.31 8.85
C GLY A 35 3.28 19.34 7.95
N GLU A 36 3.51 20.64 8.24
CA GLU A 36 2.77 21.82 7.73
C GLU A 36 1.96 21.47 6.50
N ALA A 37 0.65 21.30 6.70
CA ALA A 37 -0.30 20.74 5.74
C ALA A 37 0.12 21.06 4.30
N SER A 38 0.86 20.13 3.67
CA SER A 38 0.86 20.10 2.23
C SER A 38 -0.60 19.90 1.86
N SER A 39 -1.10 20.72 0.96
CA SER A 39 -2.51 21.03 0.71
C SER A 39 -3.37 19.85 0.22
N GLY A 40 -2.92 18.61 0.42
CA GLY A 40 -3.47 17.40 -0.16
C GLY A 40 -4.32 16.52 0.76
N GLY A 41 -4.17 16.56 2.08
CA GLY A 41 -4.84 15.61 2.98
C GLY A 41 -4.37 14.15 2.80
N VAL A 42 -4.73 13.28 3.75
CA VAL A 42 -4.35 11.85 3.74
C VAL A 42 -5.27 11.09 2.78
N CYS A 43 -4.69 10.30 1.87
CA CYS A 43 -5.41 9.43 0.95
C CYS A 43 -5.65 8.04 1.52
N ASP A 44 -4.62 7.44 2.10
CA ASP A 44 -4.66 6.07 2.59
C ASP A 44 -3.63 5.86 3.71
N VAL A 45 -3.86 4.83 4.54
CA VAL A 45 -3.01 4.48 5.68
C VAL A 45 -2.79 2.98 5.77
N SER A 46 -1.59 2.58 6.16
CA SER A 46 -1.25 1.18 6.44
C SER A 46 -0.45 1.06 7.73
N GLY A 47 -0.83 0.11 8.57
CA GLY A 47 -0.06 -0.28 9.75
C GLY A 47 0.82 -1.50 9.46
N LEU A 48 1.97 -1.57 10.11
CA LEU A 48 2.76 -2.77 10.25
C LEU A 48 2.87 -3.09 11.74
N GLY A 49 2.26 -4.19 12.15
CA GLY A 49 2.31 -4.66 13.54
C GLY A 49 3.71 -5.15 13.90
N GLY A 50 4.14 -4.83 15.11
CA GLY A 50 5.42 -5.26 15.65
C GLY A 50 5.56 -6.77 15.73
N VAL A 51 6.46 -7.36 14.94
CA VAL A 51 6.78 -8.78 15.07
C VAL A 51 7.87 -8.95 16.12
N ARG A 52 7.51 -9.57 17.26
CA ARG A 52 8.45 -9.93 18.33
C ARG A 52 9.36 -11.07 17.88
N ASN A 53 10.48 -10.76 17.24
CA ASN A 53 11.56 -11.72 17.01
C ASN A 53 12.70 -11.48 18.00
N GLY A 54 12.58 -12.02 19.21
CA GLY A 54 13.66 -12.40 20.14
C GLY A 54 14.69 -11.38 20.64
N GLN A 55 15.03 -10.33 19.89
CA GLN A 55 16.13 -9.41 20.20
C GLN A 55 15.82 -7.94 19.95
N GLU A 56 14.89 -7.58 19.06
CA GLU A 56 14.30 -6.22 18.99
C GLU A 56 12.84 -6.32 18.57
N ALA A 57 11.93 -5.75 19.35
CA ALA A 57 10.54 -5.60 18.93
C ALA A 57 10.49 -4.44 17.95
N LEU A 58 10.06 -4.68 16.70
CA LEU A 58 9.56 -3.59 15.88
C LEU A 58 8.38 -2.98 16.64
N GLU A 59 8.42 -1.68 16.91
CA GLU A 59 7.24 -0.95 17.39
C GLU A 59 6.17 -0.98 16.30
N ASP A 60 4.89 -0.82 16.65
CA ASP A 60 3.85 -0.68 15.64
C ASP A 60 4.10 0.60 14.82
N ILE A 61 4.30 0.44 13.51
CA ILE A 61 4.56 1.57 12.61
C ILE A 61 3.36 1.80 11.71
N TYR A 62 3.00 3.07 11.52
CA TYR A 62 1.95 3.49 10.61
C TYR A 62 2.53 4.35 9.51
N TYR A 63 2.05 4.12 8.30
CA TYR A 63 2.41 4.82 7.08
C TYR A 63 1.17 5.51 6.51
N ALA A 64 1.33 6.74 6.03
CA ALA A 64 0.29 7.52 5.39
C ALA A 64 0.80 8.07 4.05
N ILE A 65 -0.03 7.97 3.01
CA ILE A 65 0.22 8.59 1.70
C ILE A 65 -0.72 9.78 1.53
N TYR A 66 -0.16 10.93 1.14
CA TYR A 66 -0.88 12.19 0.95
C TYR A 66 -1.21 12.40 -0.53
N ARG A 67 -2.20 13.26 -0.84
CA ARG A 67 -2.58 13.55 -2.26
C ARG A 67 -1.46 14.18 -3.07
N ASP A 68 -0.48 14.79 -2.41
CA ASP A 68 0.70 15.33 -3.07
C ASP A 68 1.73 14.25 -3.42
N GLY A 69 1.54 12.99 -3.02
CA GLY A 69 2.48 11.89 -3.23
C GLY A 69 3.51 11.73 -2.12
N THR A 70 3.47 12.53 -1.06
CA THR A 70 4.36 12.37 0.10
C THR A 70 3.98 11.13 0.89
N LEU A 71 4.92 10.20 1.06
CA LEU A 71 4.81 9.08 2.00
C LEU A 71 5.41 9.49 3.35
N ARG A 72 4.63 9.35 4.43
CA ARG A 72 5.11 9.59 5.79
C ARG A 72 4.97 8.35 6.65
N ALA A 73 5.98 8.12 7.47
CA ALA A 73 5.97 7.22 8.61
C ALA A 73 6.02 8.04 9.90
N TRP A 74 5.74 7.41 11.04
CA TRP A 74 5.79 8.04 12.37
C TRP A 74 7.04 8.91 12.67
N ASN A 75 8.18 8.64 12.03
CA ASN A 75 9.44 9.32 12.26
C ASN A 75 10.26 9.65 11.00
N ALA A 76 9.69 9.45 9.81
CA ALA A 76 10.38 9.62 8.53
C ALA A 76 9.41 10.08 7.44
N GLU A 77 9.91 10.78 6.44
CA GLU A 77 9.14 11.13 5.25
C GLU A 77 9.95 10.88 3.98
N LEU A 78 9.25 10.63 2.88
CA LEU A 78 9.81 10.41 1.55
C LEU A 78 8.84 10.97 0.51
N ASP A 79 9.32 11.88 -0.31
CA ASP A 79 8.57 12.37 -1.46
C ASP A 79 8.66 11.35 -2.60
N LEU A 80 7.51 10.89 -3.09
CA LEU A 80 7.39 9.97 -4.23
C LEU A 80 6.80 10.67 -5.46
N THR A 81 6.73 12.00 -5.46
CA THR A 81 6.33 12.76 -6.64
C THR A 81 7.21 12.39 -7.82
N VAL A 82 6.54 11.96 -8.88
CA VAL A 82 7.12 11.87 -10.22
C VAL A 82 6.48 13.03 -10.98
N ASP A 83 7.22 13.71 -11.84
CA ASP A 83 6.60 14.73 -12.71
C ASP A 83 5.54 14.05 -13.60
N TYR A 84 4.29 14.20 -13.20
CA TYR A 84 3.14 13.56 -13.83
C TYR A 84 2.66 14.33 -15.07
N GLY A 85 3.25 15.49 -15.39
CA GLY A 85 2.87 16.32 -16.54
C GLY A 85 1.35 16.56 -16.63
N ASP A 86 0.78 16.40 -17.83
CA ASP A 86 -0.66 16.56 -18.10
C ASP A 86 -1.54 15.38 -17.63
N THR A 87 -1.05 14.49 -16.75
CA THR A 87 -1.86 13.38 -16.23
C THR A 87 -2.57 13.77 -14.95
N TYR A 88 -3.88 13.48 -14.88
CA TYR A 88 -4.63 13.68 -13.65
C TYR A 88 -4.45 12.49 -12.71
N LEU A 89 -4.25 12.77 -11.43
CA LEU A 89 -4.16 11.80 -10.36
C LEU A 89 -5.55 11.19 -10.11
N LYS A 90 -5.61 9.86 -10.00
CA LYS A 90 -6.85 9.11 -9.72
C LYS A 90 -6.91 8.66 -8.27
N SER A 91 -5.90 7.94 -7.81
CA SER A 91 -5.91 7.31 -6.49
C SER A 91 -4.50 7.05 -5.97
N PHE A 92 -4.40 7.05 -4.65
CA PHE A 92 -3.21 6.70 -3.89
C PHE A 92 -3.57 5.60 -2.91
N PHE A 93 -2.75 4.57 -2.83
CA PHE A 93 -2.88 3.50 -1.86
C PHE A 93 -1.54 3.16 -1.26
N VAL A 94 -1.53 2.74 0.00
CA VAL A 94 -0.32 2.32 0.71
C VAL A 94 -0.57 0.98 1.38
N LYS A 95 0.38 0.05 1.24
CA LYS A 95 0.38 -1.22 1.99
C LYS A 95 1.76 -1.52 2.52
N ALA A 96 1.83 -1.84 3.80
CA ALA A 96 3.06 -2.21 4.50
C ALA A 96 3.13 -3.72 4.70
N TYR A 97 4.32 -4.27 4.52
CA TYR A 97 4.60 -5.70 4.62
C TYR A 97 5.86 -5.92 5.43
N LEU A 98 5.88 -6.98 6.24
CA LEU A 98 7.12 -7.51 6.79
C LEU A 98 7.64 -8.62 5.87
N ILE A 99 8.82 -8.41 5.33
CA ILE A 99 9.40 -9.23 4.27
C ILE A 99 10.84 -9.52 4.64
N ASP A 100 11.21 -10.78 4.86
CA ASP A 100 12.57 -11.17 5.27
C ASP A 100 13.08 -10.37 6.47
N SER A 101 12.20 -10.09 7.44
CA SER A 101 12.47 -9.24 8.60
C SER A 101 12.75 -7.75 8.29
N GLN A 102 12.46 -7.31 7.07
CA GLN A 102 12.52 -5.91 6.65
C GLN A 102 11.11 -5.35 6.41
N ALA A 103 10.86 -4.13 6.89
CA ALA A 103 9.66 -3.39 6.56
C ALA A 103 9.74 -2.90 5.10
N VAL A 104 8.78 -3.33 4.28
CA VAL A 104 8.65 -2.95 2.88
C VAL A 104 7.27 -2.35 2.67
N ILE A 105 7.25 -1.13 2.16
CA ILE A 105 6.06 -0.35 1.88
C ILE A 105 5.90 -0.31 0.37
N VAL A 106 4.70 -0.63 -0.10
CA VAL A 106 4.32 -0.49 -1.50
C VAL A 106 3.31 0.63 -1.60
N VAL A 107 3.67 1.69 -2.31
CA VAL A 107 2.79 2.82 -2.61
C VAL A 107 2.32 2.70 -4.06
N ALA A 108 1.01 2.62 -4.27
CA ALA A 108 0.42 2.66 -5.59
C ALA A 108 -0.08 4.07 -5.90
N ILE A 109 0.45 4.68 -6.96
CA ILE A 109 0.00 5.98 -7.47
C ILE A 109 -0.63 5.74 -8.84
N SER A 110 -1.94 5.93 -8.93
CA SER A 110 -2.69 5.75 -10.17
C SER A 110 -2.99 7.09 -10.81
N THR A 111 -2.71 7.19 -12.10
CA THR A 111 -2.98 8.35 -12.96
C THR A 111 -3.97 7.98 -14.05
N SER A 112 -4.26 8.94 -14.92
CA SER A 112 -5.02 8.70 -16.15
C SER A 112 -4.36 7.76 -17.15
N ARG A 113 -3.04 7.53 -17.06
CA ARG A 113 -2.26 6.78 -18.06
C ARG A 113 -1.58 5.51 -17.54
N ASN A 114 -1.38 5.41 -16.22
CA ASN A 114 -0.71 4.26 -15.61
C ASN A 114 -0.99 4.18 -14.11
N THR A 115 -0.64 3.03 -13.54
CA THR A 115 -0.42 2.86 -12.11
C THR A 115 1.07 2.58 -11.86
N GLN A 116 1.70 3.34 -10.98
CA GLN A 116 3.06 3.09 -10.51
C GLN A 116 3.04 2.48 -9.11
N PHE A 117 3.80 1.42 -8.91
CA PHE A 117 3.98 0.76 -7.61
C PHE A 117 5.40 1.03 -7.13
N HIS A 118 5.56 1.93 -6.16
CA HIS A 118 6.85 2.28 -5.56
C HIS A 118 7.11 1.36 -4.38
N PHE A 119 8.22 0.64 -4.43
CA PHE A 119 8.72 -0.17 -3.32
C PHE A 119 9.68 0.69 -2.50
N VAL A 120 9.38 0.81 -1.21
CA VAL A 120 10.12 1.63 -0.26
C VAL A 120 10.52 0.75 0.91
N SER A 121 11.79 0.77 1.29
CA SER A 121 12.24 0.15 2.54
C SER A 121 12.14 1.16 3.68
N ASP A 122 11.68 0.72 4.84
CA ASP A 122 11.90 1.42 6.09
C ASP A 122 12.96 0.68 6.90
N LYS A 123 14.15 1.29 7.01
CA LYS A 123 15.26 0.74 7.77
C LYS A 123 15.86 1.83 8.65
N HIS A 124 15.96 1.55 9.94
CA HIS A 124 16.48 2.50 10.94
C HIS A 124 15.78 3.86 10.87
N ARG A 125 14.44 3.87 10.75
CA ARG A 125 13.65 5.12 10.75
C ARG A 125 13.95 6.01 9.53
N LYS A 126 14.30 5.38 8.40
CA LYS A 126 14.59 6.05 7.15
C LYS A 126 13.88 5.32 6.02
N LEU A 127 12.99 6.05 5.36
CA LEU A 127 12.35 5.63 4.14
C LEU A 127 13.34 5.78 2.98
N THR A 128 13.55 4.69 2.25
CA THR A 128 14.42 4.67 1.07
C THR A 128 13.68 4.02 -0.08
N HIS A 129 13.51 4.75 -1.18
CA HIS A 129 12.98 4.17 -2.42
C HIS A 129 13.92 3.08 -2.93
N MET A 130 13.36 1.92 -3.26
CA MET A 130 14.10 0.77 -3.75
C MET A 130 14.00 0.66 -5.27
N PHE A 131 12.77 0.62 -5.78
CA PHE A 131 12.46 0.54 -7.21
C PHE A 131 10.97 0.82 -7.44
N SER A 132 10.57 0.96 -8.71
CA SER A 132 9.17 1.10 -9.10
C SER A 132 8.78 0.13 -10.20
N ILE A 133 7.54 -0.35 -10.17
CA ILE A 133 6.94 -1.16 -11.23
C ILE A 133 5.80 -0.35 -11.85
N VAL A 134 5.80 -0.22 -13.17
CA VAL A 134 4.76 0.52 -13.89
C VAL A 134 3.82 -0.45 -14.60
N ALA A 135 2.51 -0.25 -14.41
CA ALA A 135 1.47 -0.87 -15.21
C ALA A 135 0.83 0.21 -16.09
N ARG A 136 0.98 0.10 -17.42
CA ARG A 136 0.26 0.97 -18.35
C ARG A 136 -1.19 0.52 -18.42
N ASN A 137 -2.10 1.38 -17.95
CA ASN A 137 -3.52 1.11 -17.76
C ASN A 137 -4.25 2.45 -17.70
N ASP A 138 -5.50 2.47 -18.12
CA ASP A 138 -6.44 3.58 -17.91
C ASP A 138 -7.58 3.18 -16.95
N GLU A 139 -7.57 1.93 -16.50
CA GLU A 139 -8.52 1.37 -15.55
C GLU A 139 -8.37 1.96 -14.14
N THR A 140 -9.43 1.87 -13.34
CA THR A 140 -9.42 2.34 -11.94
C THR A 140 -8.80 1.28 -11.05
N LEU A 141 -7.72 1.60 -10.35
CA LEU A 141 -7.13 0.72 -9.35
C LEU A 141 -8.14 0.50 -8.21
N LEU A 142 -8.46 -0.76 -7.93
CA LEU A 142 -9.33 -1.16 -6.83
C LEU A 142 -8.53 -1.63 -5.62
N ASP A 143 -7.59 -2.56 -5.84
CA ASP A 143 -6.76 -3.09 -4.77
C ASP A 143 -5.49 -3.76 -5.33
N PHE A 144 -4.50 -3.98 -4.47
CA PHE A 144 -3.32 -4.75 -4.78
C PHE A 144 -2.80 -5.49 -3.55
N GLY A 145 -1.88 -6.44 -3.77
CA GLY A 145 -1.20 -7.09 -2.67
C GLY A 145 0.05 -7.84 -3.10
N LEU A 146 0.88 -8.15 -2.11
CA LEU A 146 2.00 -9.07 -2.28
C LEU A 146 1.60 -10.46 -1.80
N THR A 147 1.99 -11.47 -2.58
CA THR A 147 1.86 -12.88 -2.21
C THR A 147 3.22 -13.54 -2.22
N HIS A 148 3.45 -14.43 -1.26
CA HIS A 148 4.60 -15.31 -1.27
C HIS A 148 4.33 -16.48 -2.19
N ARG A 149 5.15 -16.61 -3.23
CA ARG A 149 5.14 -17.78 -4.09
C ARG A 149 6.13 -18.81 -3.53
N ASN A 150 7.39 -18.37 -3.35
CA ASN A 150 8.50 -19.15 -2.81
C ASN A 150 9.42 -18.24 -1.97
N LEU A 151 10.38 -18.79 -1.22
CA LEU A 151 11.32 -18.01 -0.39
C LEU A 151 12.08 -16.90 -1.14
N ALA A 152 12.31 -17.07 -2.45
CA ALA A 152 13.04 -16.10 -3.29
C ALA A 152 12.15 -15.35 -4.30
N ALA A 153 10.84 -15.61 -4.34
CA ALA A 153 9.97 -15.06 -5.37
C ALA A 153 8.62 -14.61 -4.80
N ARG A 154 8.33 -13.33 -5.00
CA ARG A 154 7.07 -12.71 -4.59
C ARG A 154 6.27 -12.37 -5.82
N SER A 155 4.96 -12.25 -5.68
CA SER A 155 4.13 -11.74 -6.76
C SER A 155 3.27 -10.60 -6.27
N LEU A 156 3.38 -9.46 -6.96
CA LEU A 156 2.46 -8.35 -6.85
C LEU A 156 1.25 -8.67 -7.71
N TRP A 157 0.10 -8.91 -7.08
CA TRP A 157 -1.19 -8.98 -7.75
C TRP A 157 -1.88 -7.64 -7.64
N VAL A 158 -2.64 -7.29 -8.68
CA VAL A 158 -3.35 -6.02 -8.76
C VAL A 158 -4.69 -6.22 -9.44
N LEU A 159 -5.72 -5.66 -8.83
CA LEU A 159 -7.09 -5.65 -9.31
C LEU A 159 -7.46 -4.25 -9.78
N TRP A 160 -7.86 -4.14 -11.05
CA TRP A 160 -8.45 -2.95 -11.61
C TRP A 160 -9.90 -3.19 -12.00
N ASN A 161 -10.65 -2.09 -12.10
CA ASN A 161 -11.95 -2.04 -12.74
C ASN A 161 -11.86 -1.22 -14.03
N SER A 162 -12.22 -1.84 -15.15
CA SER A 162 -12.51 -1.12 -16.38
C SER A 162 -13.95 -0.65 -16.30
N MET A 163 -14.12 0.67 -16.07
CA MET A 163 -15.42 1.34 -16.08
C MET A 163 -15.95 1.49 -17.52
N SER A 164 -15.91 0.39 -18.28
CA SER A 164 -16.64 0.25 -19.54
C SER A 164 -18.09 -0.12 -19.24
N THR A 165 -18.93 -0.18 -20.28
CA THR A 165 -20.34 -0.56 -20.16
C THR A 165 -20.59 -1.92 -19.52
N ALA A 166 -19.57 -2.78 -19.41
CA ALA A 166 -19.65 -4.13 -18.86
C ALA A 166 -19.12 -4.27 -17.42
N ASN A 167 -18.60 -3.21 -16.78
CA ASN A 167 -17.98 -3.26 -15.45
C ASN A 167 -17.01 -4.45 -15.30
N GLU A 168 -15.98 -4.49 -16.15
CA GLU A 168 -15.04 -5.61 -16.17
C GLU A 168 -13.97 -5.48 -15.08
N TYR A 169 -13.73 -6.56 -14.36
CA TYR A 169 -12.64 -6.65 -13.39
C TYR A 169 -11.42 -7.30 -14.03
N ILE A 170 -10.27 -6.65 -13.89
CA ILE A 170 -9.01 -7.08 -14.48
C ILE A 170 -8.01 -7.36 -13.37
N LEU A 171 -7.69 -8.64 -13.17
CA LEU A 171 -6.63 -9.07 -12.28
C LEU A 171 -5.35 -9.32 -13.10
N LYS A 172 -4.26 -8.65 -12.77
CA LYS A 172 -2.93 -8.98 -13.30
C LYS A 172 -1.98 -9.25 -12.15
N HIS A 173 -0.90 -9.97 -12.42
CA HIS A 173 0.18 -10.14 -11.47
C HIS A 173 1.54 -10.05 -12.15
N VAL A 174 2.56 -9.72 -11.37
CA VAL A 174 3.96 -9.65 -11.81
C VAL A 174 4.83 -10.31 -10.74
N ASP A 175 5.84 -11.07 -11.17
CA ASP A 175 6.82 -11.63 -10.24
C ASP A 175 7.79 -10.50 -9.85
N VAL A 176 8.11 -10.39 -8.55
CA VAL A 176 8.92 -9.32 -7.98
C VAL A 176 10.00 -9.93 -7.10
N ASP A 177 11.24 -9.58 -7.37
CA ASP A 177 12.36 -9.74 -6.45
C ASP A 177 12.55 -8.43 -5.67
N ILE A 178 12.56 -8.52 -4.35
CA ILE A 178 12.70 -7.35 -3.47
C ILE A 178 14.17 -6.99 -3.29
N SER A 179 15.08 -7.92 -3.58
CA SER A 179 16.42 -7.55 -4.01
C SER A 179 16.31 -7.14 -5.49
N PRO A 180 16.72 -5.93 -5.91
CA PRO A 180 16.30 -5.30 -7.17
C PRO A 180 16.89 -5.94 -8.44
N GLN A 181 17.23 -7.22 -8.40
CA GLN A 181 17.86 -7.94 -9.51
C GLN A 181 16.86 -8.34 -10.60
N HIS A 182 15.56 -8.44 -10.29
CA HIS A 182 14.57 -8.84 -11.29
C HIS A 182 13.14 -8.35 -11.02
N VAL A 183 12.58 -7.62 -11.97
CA VAL A 183 11.14 -7.37 -12.08
C VAL A 183 10.63 -8.17 -13.28
N GLY A 184 9.66 -9.05 -13.05
CA GLY A 184 9.06 -9.88 -14.08
C GLY A 184 8.14 -9.09 -15.03
N THR A 185 7.46 -9.80 -15.93
CA THR A 185 6.46 -9.21 -16.82
C THR A 185 5.05 -9.36 -16.26
N TRP A 186 4.19 -8.37 -16.52
CA TRP A 186 2.77 -8.41 -16.15
C TRP A 186 2.04 -9.54 -16.88
N ARG A 187 1.28 -10.34 -16.13
CA ARG A 187 0.44 -11.43 -16.65
C ARG A 187 -1.01 -11.22 -16.23
N LYS A 188 -1.94 -11.19 -17.20
CA LYS A 188 -3.38 -11.12 -16.93
C LYS A 188 -3.87 -12.49 -16.45
N VAL A 189 -4.55 -12.52 -15.31
CA VAL A 189 -5.21 -13.73 -14.81
C VAL A 189 -6.49 -13.91 -15.61
N ARG A 190 -6.59 -15.02 -16.34
CA ARG A 190 -7.84 -15.39 -17.02
C ARG A 190 -8.80 -15.95 -15.97
N PRO A 191 -10.05 -15.50 -15.91
CA PRO A 191 -11.04 -16.16 -15.08
C PRO A 191 -11.17 -17.60 -15.58
N TYR A 192 -10.78 -18.57 -14.75
CA TYR A 192 -11.08 -19.97 -15.05
C TYR A 192 -12.60 -20.11 -14.97
N ALA A 193 -13.24 -20.43 -16.10
CA ALA A 193 -14.56 -21.01 -16.06
C ALA A 193 -14.41 -22.35 -15.34
N VAL A 194 -14.86 -22.43 -14.09
CA VAL A 194 -14.95 -23.68 -13.32
C VAL A 194 -16.04 -24.55 -13.98
N ARG A 195 -15.75 -25.10 -15.15
CA ARG A 195 -16.67 -25.98 -15.92
C ARG A 195 -16.03 -27.27 -16.40
N SER A 196 -14.81 -27.62 -16.00
CA SER A 196 -14.16 -28.86 -16.46
C SER A 196 -13.40 -29.65 -15.39
N ALA A 197 -13.76 -29.52 -14.11
CA ALA A 197 -13.22 -30.37 -13.03
C ALA A 197 -14.23 -31.39 -12.49
N VAL A 198 -15.27 -31.74 -13.26
CA VAL A 198 -16.08 -32.94 -13.02
C VAL A 198 -15.75 -33.93 -14.12
N SER A 199 -14.74 -34.76 -13.89
CA SER A 199 -14.59 -35.99 -14.64
C SER A 199 -15.78 -36.90 -14.28
N PRO A 200 -16.59 -37.37 -15.23
CA PRO A 200 -17.60 -38.38 -14.92
C PRO A 200 -16.85 -39.66 -14.60
N ARG A 201 -16.85 -40.05 -13.32
CA ARG A 201 -16.52 -41.43 -12.96
C ARG A 201 -17.57 -42.33 -13.64
N ARG A 202 -17.14 -43.08 -14.65
CA ARG A 202 -17.76 -44.35 -15.03
C ARG A 202 -16.86 -45.46 -14.54
#